data_AF-A0A510V2S1-F1
#
_entry.id   AF-A0A510V2S1-F1
#
_cell.length_a   1.000
_cell.length_b   1.000
_cell.length_c   1.000
_cell.angle_alpha   90.00
_cell.angle_beta   90.00
_cell.angle_gamma   90.00
#
_symmetry.space_group_name_H-M   'P 1'
#
loop_
_entity.id
_entity.type
_entity.pdbx_description
1 polymer ?
#
loop_
_entity_poly.entity_id
_entity_poly.type
_entity_poly.pdbx_seq_one_letter_code
_entity_poly.pdbx_strand_id
1 'polypeptide(L)'
;MGVVVGTYRLGLAAIIVLALFWAPSTGLAFDLEDYVYFTNQSNLLLAVVMLWGGVAVLARRREPAPWLFGAVTLFILITGLVSYLILDPAPPGEEVVALGLTRDQIVHRLTPIAAFVHFVLMVPHRRLRIRNAAYWLLYPVAYCAFATLRGVLSPGSAYPYGFVDVSELGYGGLLLNVLIYGVGFFVLGLVLVGLDRLLPGRALVGRPEPETTPSEPLVAAP
;
A
#
# COMPACT_ATOMS: atom_id res chain seq x y z
N MET A 1 -9.25 20.78 -8.70
CA MET A 1 -9.21 19.36 -8.29
C MET A 1 -7.81 18.77 -8.16
N GLY A 2 -6.85 19.05 -9.06
CA GLY A 2 -5.46 18.54 -8.89
C GLY A 2 -4.80 18.94 -7.56
N VAL A 3 -5.06 20.15 -7.04
CA VAL A 3 -4.59 20.56 -5.72
C VAL A 3 -5.12 19.62 -4.63
N VAL A 4 -6.42 19.30 -4.61
CA VAL A 4 -7.02 18.40 -3.62
C VAL A 4 -6.33 17.03 -3.59
N VAL A 5 -6.15 16.42 -4.77
CA VAL A 5 -5.47 15.11 -4.89
C VAL A 5 -4.01 15.21 -4.45
N GLY A 6 -3.31 16.28 -4.87
CA GLY A 6 -1.92 16.53 -4.49
C GLY A 6 -1.76 16.66 -2.98
N THR A 7 -2.55 17.53 -2.35
CA THR A 7 -2.52 17.77 -0.91
C THR A 7 -2.90 16.52 -0.12
N TYR A 8 -3.90 15.76 -0.57
CA TYR A 8 -4.25 14.48 0.06
C TYR A 8 -3.07 13.51 0.07
N ARG A 9 -2.43 13.30 -1.08
CA ARG A 9 -1.31 12.36 -1.20
C ARG A 9 -0.11 12.79 -0.37
N LEU A 10 0.21 14.09 -0.38
CA LEU A 10 1.30 14.63 0.45
C LEU A 10 0.99 14.54 1.95
N GLY A 11 -0.25 14.83 2.35
CA GLY A 11 -0.68 14.71 3.74
C GLY A 11 -0.62 13.27 4.23
N LEU A 12 -1.10 12.30 3.44
CA LEU A 12 -0.99 10.88 3.77
C LEU A 12 0.47 10.43 3.87
N ALA A 13 1.32 10.84 2.92
CA ALA A 13 2.75 10.55 2.98
C ALA A 13 3.41 11.11 4.26
N ALA A 14 3.09 12.35 4.63
CA ALA A 14 3.62 12.98 5.85
C ALA A 14 3.18 12.25 7.12
N ILE A 15 1.90 11.86 7.22
CA ILE A 15 1.38 11.11 8.38
C ILE A 15 2.08 9.74 8.49
N ILE A 16 2.27 9.04 7.38
CA ILE A 16 3.00 7.76 7.39
C ILE A 16 4.45 7.97 7.82
N VAL A 17 5.13 9.00 7.29
CA VAL A 17 6.51 9.32 7.69
C VAL A 17 6.60 9.62 9.19
N LEU A 18 5.67 10.40 9.74
CA LEU A 18 5.62 10.64 11.19
C LEU A 18 5.43 9.34 11.96
N ALA A 19 4.49 8.48 11.55
CA ALA A 19 4.26 7.19 12.20
C ALA A 19 5.46 6.24 12.14
N LEU A 20 6.25 6.28 11.06
CA LEU A 20 7.40 5.39 10.88
C LEU A 20 8.67 5.88 11.57
N PHE A 21 8.91 7.18 11.61
CA PHE A 21 10.22 7.75 11.97
C PHE A 21 10.20 8.67 13.18
N TRP A 22 9.05 8.92 13.81
CA TRP A 22 8.96 9.86 14.93
C TRP A 22 8.11 9.32 16.08
N ALA A 23 8.54 9.62 17.30
CA ALA A 23 7.76 9.42 18.52
C ALA A 23 7.89 10.65 19.45
N PRO A 24 6.85 11.02 20.22
CA PRO A 24 6.90 12.17 21.13
C PRO A 24 8.04 12.12 22.14
N SER A 25 8.31 10.97 22.74
CA SER A 25 9.34 10.83 23.79
C SER A 25 10.77 10.85 23.25
N THR A 26 11.02 10.30 22.06
CA THR A 26 12.38 10.10 21.52
C THR A 26 12.72 11.01 20.35
N GLY A 27 11.73 11.68 19.75
CA GLY A 27 11.92 12.47 18.54
C GLY A 27 12.10 11.59 17.30
N LEU A 28 12.95 12.05 16.36
CA LEU A 28 13.24 11.31 15.13
C LEU A 28 14.10 10.07 15.46
N ALA A 29 13.63 8.89 15.06
CA ALA A 29 14.31 7.62 15.26
C ALA A 29 14.33 6.79 13.97
N PHE A 30 15.39 6.02 13.79
CA PHE A 30 15.53 5.07 12.70
C PHE A 30 16.28 3.84 13.18
N ASP A 31 15.62 2.70 13.13
CA ASP A 31 16.22 1.39 13.35
C ASP A 31 15.97 0.51 12.13
N LEU A 32 16.99 -0.19 11.67
CA LEU A 32 16.87 -1.15 10.57
C LEU A 32 16.05 -2.38 10.98
N GLU A 33 16.03 -2.72 12.27
CA GLU A 33 15.26 -3.86 12.78
C GLU A 33 13.75 -3.68 12.59
N ASP A 34 13.25 -2.45 12.66
CA ASP A 34 11.86 -2.11 12.36
C ASP A 34 11.47 -2.49 10.92
N TYR A 35 12.41 -2.43 9.98
CA TYR A 35 12.14 -2.70 8.57
C TYR A 35 12.23 -4.18 8.20
N VAL A 36 12.41 -5.06 9.18
CA VAL A 36 12.18 -6.50 9.01
C VAL A 36 10.68 -6.81 8.88
N TYR A 37 9.80 -5.94 9.41
CA TYR A 37 8.34 -6.13 9.37
C TYR A 37 7.73 -5.66 8.06
N PHE A 38 6.86 -6.48 7.47
CA PHE A 38 6.12 -6.14 6.25
C PHE A 38 5.27 -4.87 6.42
N THR A 39 4.70 -4.66 7.62
CA THR A 39 3.95 -3.45 7.98
C THR A 39 4.75 -2.18 7.69
N ASN A 40 5.99 -2.10 8.16
CA ASN A 40 6.82 -0.91 8.00
C ASN A 40 7.29 -0.74 6.55
N GLN A 41 7.68 -1.83 5.87
CA GLN A 41 8.07 -1.77 4.46
C GLN A 41 6.91 -1.34 3.54
N SER A 42 5.71 -1.90 3.73
CA SER A 42 4.52 -1.57 2.93
C SER A 42 4.05 -0.13 3.15
N ASN A 43 4.07 0.36 4.39
CA ASN A 43 3.80 1.76 4.70
C ASN A 43 4.83 2.70 4.05
N LEU A 44 6.12 2.35 4.10
CA LEU A 44 7.17 3.15 3.47
C LEU A 44 6.98 3.22 1.94
N LEU A 45 6.68 2.09 1.29
CA LEU A 45 6.38 2.05 -0.14
C LEU A 45 5.17 2.93 -0.49
N LEU A 46 4.10 2.86 0.32
CA LEU A 46 2.93 3.72 0.16
C LEU A 46 3.31 5.20 0.29
N ALA A 47 4.08 5.57 1.32
CA ALA A 47 4.52 6.96 1.53
C ALA A 47 5.32 7.49 0.35
N VAL A 48 6.25 6.70 -0.20
CA VAL A 48 7.05 7.07 -1.38
C VAL A 48 6.17 7.27 -2.61
N VAL A 49 5.24 6.35 -2.88
CA VAL A 49 4.34 6.45 -4.04
C VAL A 49 3.37 7.64 -3.89
N MET A 50 2.87 7.91 -2.69
CA MET A 50 2.03 9.07 -2.40
C MET A 50 2.81 10.38 -2.51
N LEU A 51 4.05 10.43 -2.02
CA LEU A 51 4.94 11.59 -2.17
C LEU A 51 5.19 11.89 -3.65
N TRP A 52 5.64 10.90 -4.43
CA TRP A 52 5.86 11.05 -5.87
C TRP A 52 4.58 11.49 -6.58
N GLY A 53 3.46 10.80 -6.34
CA GLY A 53 2.17 11.14 -6.94
C GLY A 53 1.66 12.53 -6.55
N GLY A 54 1.90 12.96 -5.32
CA GLY A 54 1.50 14.29 -4.81
C GLY A 54 2.31 15.40 -5.47
N VAL A 55 3.64 15.28 -5.46
CA VAL A 55 4.54 16.23 -6.12
C VAL A 55 4.26 16.30 -7.63
N ALA A 56 4.10 15.15 -8.28
CA ALA A 56 3.85 15.10 -9.72
C ALA A 56 2.57 15.85 -10.13
N VAL A 57 1.46 15.64 -9.39
CA VAL A 57 0.19 16.33 -9.68
C VAL A 57 0.32 17.84 -9.51
N LEU A 58 0.94 18.31 -8.43
CA LEU A 58 1.09 19.73 -8.14
C LEU A 58 2.05 20.42 -9.12
N ALA A 59 3.16 19.75 -9.45
CA ALA A 59 4.14 20.22 -10.43
C ALA A 59 3.71 20.02 -11.90
N ARG A 60 2.50 19.49 -12.14
CA ARG A 60 1.98 19.15 -13.49
C ARG A 60 2.93 18.25 -14.29
N ARG A 61 3.56 17.29 -13.61
CA ARG A 61 4.43 16.26 -14.18
C ARG A 61 3.69 14.94 -14.33
N ARG A 62 4.34 13.97 -14.99
CA ARG A 62 3.79 12.62 -15.16
C ARG A 62 3.67 11.92 -13.80
N GLU A 63 2.46 11.48 -13.50
CA GLU A 63 2.13 10.73 -12.29
C GLU A 63 2.64 9.27 -12.35
N PRO A 64 2.78 8.60 -11.18
CA PRO A 64 2.95 7.15 -11.13
C PRO A 64 1.88 6.42 -11.93
N ALA A 65 2.27 5.28 -12.51
CA ALA A 65 1.32 4.47 -13.26
C ALA A 65 0.22 3.92 -12.33
N PRO A 66 -1.05 3.80 -12.79
CA PRO A 66 -2.17 3.33 -11.96
C PRO A 66 -1.95 1.94 -11.33
N TRP A 67 -1.20 1.06 -12.00
CA TRP A 67 -0.85 -0.25 -11.44
C TRP A 67 0.03 -0.16 -10.19
N LEU A 68 0.83 0.90 -10.05
CA LEU A 68 1.67 1.10 -8.88
C LEU A 68 0.84 1.54 -7.67
N PHE A 69 -0.16 2.40 -7.87
CA PHE A 69 -1.15 2.72 -6.84
C PHE A 69 -1.91 1.46 -6.40
N GLY A 70 -2.38 0.65 -7.36
CA GLY A 70 -3.01 -0.64 -7.05
C GLY A 70 -2.10 -1.59 -6.24
N ALA A 71 -0.80 -1.62 -6.55
CA ALA A 71 0.18 -2.44 -5.82
C ALA A 71 0.30 -2.02 -4.36
N VAL A 72 0.57 -0.73 -4.10
CA VAL A 72 0.73 -0.24 -2.72
C VAL A 72 -0.57 -0.28 -1.94
N THR A 73 -1.73 -0.10 -2.60
CA THR A 73 -3.05 -0.32 -1.98
C THR A 73 -3.24 -1.79 -1.58
N LEU A 74 -2.86 -2.75 -2.41
CA LEU A 74 -2.91 -4.16 -2.03
C LEU A 74 -2.03 -4.43 -0.80
N PHE A 75 -0.79 -3.95 -0.80
CA PHE A 75 0.15 -4.23 0.29
C PHE A 75 -0.32 -3.67 1.63
N ILE A 76 -0.82 -2.43 1.64
CA ILE A 76 -1.32 -1.84 2.88
C ILE A 76 -2.65 -2.45 3.34
N LEU A 77 -3.50 -2.93 2.41
CA LEU A 77 -4.70 -3.69 2.78
C LEU A 77 -4.35 -5.05 3.39
N ILE A 78 -3.30 -5.72 2.88
CA ILE A 78 -2.76 -6.93 3.50
C ILE A 78 -2.32 -6.61 4.94
N THR A 79 -1.55 -5.54 5.14
CA THR A 79 -1.12 -5.08 6.47
C THR A 79 -2.29 -4.87 7.43
N GLY A 80 -3.34 -4.15 7.01
CA GLY A 80 -4.52 -3.93 7.83
C GLY A 80 -5.31 -5.21 8.13
N LEU A 81 -5.50 -6.08 7.13
CA LEU A 81 -6.26 -7.33 7.29
C LEU A 81 -5.52 -8.35 8.16
N VAL A 82 -4.21 -8.52 7.95
CA VAL A 82 -3.40 -9.44 8.77
C VAL A 82 -3.33 -8.94 10.20
N SER A 83 -3.15 -7.64 10.41
CA SER A 83 -3.21 -7.05 11.76
C SER A 83 -4.55 -7.31 12.44
N TYR A 84 -5.67 -7.12 11.74
CA TYR A 84 -7.00 -7.29 12.32
C TYR A 84 -7.39 -8.76 12.56
N LEU A 85 -7.00 -9.68 11.67
CA LEU A 85 -7.47 -11.07 11.68
C LEU A 85 -6.50 -12.05 12.34
N ILE A 86 -5.20 -11.73 12.35
CA ILE A 86 -4.14 -12.69 12.68
C ILE A 86 -3.29 -12.22 13.86
N LEU A 87 -2.99 -10.92 13.97
CA LEU A 87 -2.09 -10.41 15.00
C LEU A 87 -2.85 -10.05 16.28
N ASP A 88 -2.15 -10.18 17.41
CA ASP A 88 -2.66 -9.66 18.67
C ASP A 88 -2.73 -8.13 18.65
N PRO A 89 -3.70 -7.53 19.36
CA PRO A 89 -3.77 -6.09 19.51
C PRO A 89 -2.48 -5.52 20.13
N ALA A 90 -2.09 -4.33 19.67
CA ALA A 90 -1.00 -3.60 20.28
C ALA A 90 -1.24 -3.39 21.79
N PRO A 91 -0.18 -3.46 22.62
CA PRO A 91 -0.31 -3.25 24.05
C PRO A 91 -0.82 -1.84 24.36
N PRO A 92 -1.57 -1.67 25.47
CA PRO A 92 -2.06 -0.35 25.87
C PRO A 92 -0.89 0.56 26.25
N GLY A 93 -1.09 1.87 26.09
CA GLY A 93 -0.12 2.89 26.49
C GLY A 93 0.84 3.34 25.40
N GLU A 94 0.62 2.95 24.14
CA GLU A 94 1.32 3.58 23.03
C GLU A 94 1.09 5.10 23.00
N GLU A 95 2.15 5.83 22.68
CA GLU A 95 2.10 7.27 22.54
C GLU A 95 1.30 7.68 21.30
N VAL A 96 0.61 8.83 21.41
CA VAL A 96 -0.08 9.45 20.29
C VAL A 96 0.94 10.10 19.37
N VAL A 97 0.91 9.73 18.09
CA VAL A 97 1.87 10.22 17.08
C VAL A 97 1.28 11.36 16.25
N ALA A 98 0.11 11.15 15.63
CA ALA A 98 -0.51 12.13 14.76
C ALA A 98 -2.04 12.00 14.76
N LEU A 99 -2.74 13.12 14.63
CA LEU A 99 -4.21 13.16 14.55
C LEU A 99 -4.94 12.50 15.73
N GLY A 100 -4.31 12.47 16.91
CA GLY A 100 -4.87 11.77 18.08
C GLY A 100 -4.74 10.24 18.03
N LEU A 101 -4.01 9.70 17.06
CA LEU A 101 -3.83 8.27 16.85
C LEU A 101 -2.41 7.81 17.20
N THR A 102 -2.29 6.58 17.70
CA THR A 102 -1.00 5.93 17.96
C THR A 102 -0.36 5.42 16.67
N ARG A 103 0.91 5.00 16.74
CA ARG A 103 1.60 4.39 15.61
C ARG A 103 0.84 3.19 15.07
N ASP A 104 0.45 2.24 15.93
CA ASP A 104 -0.30 1.05 15.54
C ASP A 104 -1.60 1.41 14.79
N GLN A 105 -2.37 2.34 15.35
CA GLN A 105 -3.62 2.78 14.74
C GLN A 105 -3.40 3.43 13.38
N ILE A 106 -2.32 4.19 13.19
CA ILE A 106 -2.00 4.80 11.91
C ILE A 106 -1.64 3.72 10.88
N VAL A 107 -0.68 2.84 11.19
CA VAL A 107 -0.13 1.88 10.22
C VAL A 107 -1.04 0.70 9.91
N HIS A 108 -1.97 0.35 10.81
CA HIS A 108 -2.89 -0.79 10.66
C HIS A 108 -4.35 -0.39 10.41
N ARG A 109 -4.75 0.86 10.65
CA ARG A 109 -6.17 1.28 10.47
C ARG A 109 -6.31 2.51 9.57
N LEU A 110 -5.68 3.63 9.92
CA LEU A 110 -5.82 4.86 9.13
C LEU A 110 -5.28 4.67 7.72
N THR A 111 -4.06 4.13 7.59
CA THR A 111 -3.36 4.04 6.30
C THR A 111 -3.98 3.04 5.34
N PRO A 112 -4.45 1.82 5.74
CA PRO A 112 -5.18 0.96 4.83
C PRO A 112 -6.49 1.58 4.33
N ILE A 113 -7.26 2.21 5.22
CA ILE A 113 -8.54 2.86 4.87
C ILE A 113 -8.28 4.03 3.92
N ALA A 114 -7.32 4.90 4.25
CA ALA A 114 -6.96 6.04 3.44
C ALA A 114 -6.48 5.61 2.04
N ALA A 115 -5.59 4.61 1.95
CA ALA A 115 -5.11 4.11 0.67
C ALA A 115 -6.22 3.48 -0.19
N PHE A 116 -7.20 2.81 0.42
CA PHE A 116 -8.36 2.28 -0.30
C PHE A 116 -9.27 3.39 -0.82
N VAL A 117 -9.57 4.40 0.02
CA VAL A 117 -10.34 5.59 -0.38
C VAL A 117 -9.64 6.34 -1.51
N HIS A 118 -8.32 6.52 -1.40
CA HIS A 118 -7.50 7.09 -2.47
C HIS A 118 -7.61 6.31 -3.77
N PHE A 119 -7.48 4.98 -3.69
CA PHE A 119 -7.59 4.12 -4.86
C PHE A 119 -8.94 4.31 -5.55
N VAL A 120 -10.05 4.23 -4.80
CA VAL A 120 -11.41 4.32 -5.35
C VAL A 120 -11.75 5.70 -5.88
N LEU A 121 -11.29 6.77 -5.22
CA LEU A 121 -11.74 8.13 -5.55
C LEU A 121 -10.75 8.90 -6.43
N MET A 122 -9.45 8.65 -6.33
CA MET A 122 -8.40 9.55 -6.83
C MET A 122 -7.43 8.89 -7.83
N VAL A 123 -7.63 7.61 -8.18
CA VAL A 123 -6.86 6.91 -9.20
C VAL A 123 -7.72 6.74 -10.46
N PRO A 124 -7.18 6.96 -11.67
CA PRO A 124 -7.93 6.68 -12.89
C PRO A 124 -8.06 5.17 -13.12
N HIS A 125 -9.27 4.71 -13.41
CA HIS A 125 -9.58 3.29 -13.49
C HIS A 125 -9.67 2.73 -14.92
N ARG A 126 -10.06 1.45 -15.06
CA ARG A 126 -10.03 0.65 -16.29
C ARG A 126 -8.62 0.49 -16.86
N ARG A 127 -7.62 0.51 -15.99
CA ARG A 127 -6.19 0.38 -16.34
C ARG A 127 -5.58 -0.92 -15.83
N LEU A 128 -6.23 -1.59 -14.87
CA LEU A 128 -5.70 -2.78 -14.23
C LEU A 128 -6.10 -4.07 -14.96
N ARG A 129 -5.17 -5.03 -14.96
CA ARG A 129 -5.32 -6.35 -15.58
C ARG A 129 -5.13 -7.42 -14.50
N ILE A 130 -5.71 -8.60 -14.71
CA ILE A 130 -5.55 -9.75 -13.81
C ILE A 130 -4.06 -10.08 -13.60
N ARG A 131 -3.23 -9.94 -14.64
CA ARG A 131 -1.77 -10.12 -14.53
C ARG A 131 -1.12 -9.18 -13.49
N ASN A 132 -1.68 -7.99 -13.26
CA ASN A 132 -1.18 -7.09 -12.21
C ASN A 132 -1.36 -7.71 -10.83
N ALA A 133 -2.51 -8.33 -10.55
CA ALA A 133 -2.73 -9.02 -9.27
C ALA A 133 -1.70 -10.12 -9.04
N ALA A 134 -1.38 -10.91 -10.06
CA ALA A 134 -0.32 -11.93 -9.98
C ALA A 134 1.07 -11.31 -9.74
N TYR A 135 1.38 -10.21 -10.42
CA TYR A 135 2.67 -9.53 -10.26
C TYR A 135 2.86 -8.85 -8.92
N TRP A 136 1.79 -8.33 -8.33
CA TRP A 136 1.89 -7.73 -7.00
C TRP A 136 2.29 -8.76 -5.95
N LEU A 137 1.94 -10.04 -6.12
CA LEU A 137 2.35 -11.12 -5.22
C LEU A 137 3.87 -11.36 -5.20
N LEU A 138 4.61 -10.90 -6.20
CA LEU A 138 6.08 -11.01 -6.18
C LEU A 138 6.66 -10.36 -4.93
N TYR A 139 6.07 -9.27 -4.45
CA TYR A 139 6.57 -8.57 -3.27
C TYR A 139 6.29 -9.33 -1.94
N PRO A 140 5.05 -9.74 -1.61
CA PRO A 140 4.79 -10.63 -0.46
C PRO A 140 5.59 -11.94 -0.49
N VAL A 141 5.77 -12.55 -1.67
CA VAL A 141 6.59 -13.77 -1.81
C VAL A 141 8.06 -13.48 -1.53
N ALA A 142 8.61 -12.40 -2.10
CA ALA A 142 9.97 -11.97 -1.81
C ALA A 142 10.17 -11.64 -0.32
N TYR A 143 9.18 -11.00 0.30
CA TYR A 143 9.18 -10.75 1.73
C TYR A 143 9.21 -12.04 2.56
N CYS A 144 8.34 -13.01 2.24
CA CYS A 144 8.32 -14.30 2.93
C CYS A 144 9.66 -15.02 2.81
N ALA A 145 10.26 -15.03 1.61
CA ALA A 145 11.58 -15.59 1.38
C ALA A 145 12.65 -14.88 2.21
N PHE A 146 12.64 -13.54 2.23
CA PHE A 146 13.54 -12.73 3.03
C PHE A 146 13.41 -13.01 4.54
N ALA A 147 12.19 -12.98 5.08
CA ALA A 147 11.92 -13.20 6.49
C ALA A 147 12.34 -14.61 6.93
N THR A 148 12.04 -15.62 6.10
CA THR A 148 12.44 -17.00 6.34
C THR A 148 13.96 -17.16 6.32
N LEU A 149 14.61 -16.62 5.29
CA LEU A 149 16.06 -16.73 5.14
C LEU A 149 16.80 -16.04 6.29
N ARG A 150 16.33 -14.86 6.72
CA ARG A 150 16.87 -14.16 7.91
C ARG A 150 16.82 -15.06 9.14
N GLY A 151 15.65 -15.63 9.43
CA GLY A 151 15.47 -16.48 10.60
C GLY A 151 16.33 -17.75 10.56
N VAL A 152 16.52 -18.35 9.38
CA VAL A 152 17.41 -19.52 9.20
C VAL A 152 18.89 -19.16 9.33
N LEU A 153 19.33 -18.04 8.76
CA LEU A 153 20.74 -17.63 8.75
C LEU A 153 21.20 -16.96 10.04
N SER A 154 20.28 -16.45 10.84
CA SER A 154 20.58 -15.83 12.14
C SER A 154 19.74 -16.50 13.23
N PRO A 155 20.10 -17.74 13.65
CA PRO A 155 19.44 -18.45 14.74
C PRO A 155 19.62 -17.64 16.03
N GLY A 156 18.55 -17.00 16.50
CA GLY A 156 18.57 -16.03 17.60
C GLY A 156 17.91 -14.69 17.24
N SER A 157 17.78 -14.39 15.95
CA SER A 157 16.86 -13.33 15.50
C SER A 157 15.43 -13.88 15.48
N ALA A 158 14.52 -13.22 16.19
CA ALA A 158 13.11 -13.59 16.16
C ALA A 158 12.56 -13.41 14.74
N TYR A 159 11.78 -14.39 14.28
CA TYR A 159 10.95 -14.24 13.09
C TYR A 159 9.97 -13.08 13.33
N PRO A 160 9.72 -12.22 12.32
CA PRO A 160 8.81 -11.10 12.51
C PRO A 160 7.37 -11.55 12.77
N TYR A 161 7.01 -12.74 12.29
CA TYR A 161 5.67 -13.30 12.46
C TYR A 161 5.74 -14.82 12.60
N GLY A 162 4.91 -15.41 13.47
CA GLY A 162 4.83 -16.85 13.66
C GLY A 162 4.39 -17.61 12.39
N PHE A 163 3.61 -16.97 11.52
CA PHE A 163 3.17 -17.60 10.25
C PHE A 163 4.29 -17.75 9.20
N VAL A 164 5.48 -17.20 9.43
CA VAL A 164 6.70 -17.46 8.64
C VAL A 164 7.80 -18.17 9.43
N ASP A 165 7.54 -18.53 10.69
CA ASP A 165 8.52 -19.17 11.56
C ASP A 165 8.69 -20.65 11.20
N VAL A 166 9.76 -20.97 10.46
CA VAL A 166 10.03 -22.35 10.06
C VAL A 166 10.45 -23.24 11.23
N SER A 167 10.92 -22.66 12.33
CA SER A 167 11.31 -23.41 13.53
C SER A 167 10.10 -23.93 14.29
N GLU A 168 8.99 -23.19 14.26
CA GLU A 168 7.70 -23.62 14.81
C GLU A 168 6.86 -24.44 13.81
N LEU A 169 6.81 -24.02 12.54
CA LEU A 169 5.92 -24.60 11.52
C LEU A 169 6.51 -25.82 10.80
N GLY A 170 7.84 -25.91 10.76
CA GLY A 170 8.56 -26.72 9.79
C GLY A 170 8.33 -26.25 8.34
N TYR A 171 9.06 -26.83 7.39
CA TYR A 171 8.95 -26.46 5.97
C TYR A 171 7.57 -26.78 5.36
N GLY A 172 6.92 -27.85 5.82
CA GLY A 172 5.58 -28.22 5.37
C GLY A 172 4.52 -27.21 5.82
N GLY A 173 4.54 -26.79 7.08
CA GLY A 173 3.64 -25.76 7.61
C GLY A 173 3.88 -24.39 6.95
N LEU A 174 5.14 -24.02 6.75
CA LEU A 174 5.50 -22.80 6.02
C LEU A 174 4.92 -22.82 4.60
N LEU A 175 5.08 -23.93 3.85
CA LEU A 175 4.53 -24.05 2.50
C LEU A 175 3.00 -23.92 2.51
N LEU A 176 2.32 -24.53 3.47
CA LEU A 176 0.86 -24.41 3.62
C LEU A 176 0.44 -22.95 3.86
N ASN A 177 1.14 -22.24 4.75
CA ASN A 177 0.88 -20.82 5.00
C ASN A 177 1.09 -20.00 3.72
N VAL A 178 2.22 -20.19 3.02
CA VAL A 178 2.49 -19.50 1.75
C VAL A 178 1.36 -19.69 0.75
N LEU A 179 0.79 -20.90 0.66
CA LEU A 179 -0.36 -21.17 -0.21
C LEU A 179 -1.63 -20.45 0.26
N ILE A 180 -1.97 -20.55 1.55
CA ILE A 180 -3.18 -19.93 2.12
C ILE A 180 -3.13 -18.40 1.96
N TYR A 181 -2.06 -17.77 2.45
CA TYR A 181 -1.87 -16.32 2.34
C TYR A 181 -1.73 -15.90 0.88
N GLY A 182 -0.99 -16.65 0.06
CA GLY A 182 -0.82 -16.38 -1.36
C GLY A 182 -2.15 -16.34 -2.11
N VAL A 183 -3.03 -17.33 -1.87
CA VAL A 183 -4.38 -17.35 -2.44
C VAL A 183 -5.22 -16.17 -1.91
N GLY A 184 -5.20 -15.91 -0.61
CA GLY A 184 -5.94 -14.80 -0.01
C GLY A 184 -5.53 -13.43 -0.59
N PHE A 185 -4.22 -13.19 -0.71
CA PHE A 185 -3.66 -11.97 -1.29
C PHE A 185 -3.96 -11.86 -2.78
N PHE A 186 -3.95 -13.00 -3.50
CA PHE A 186 -4.33 -13.02 -4.91
C PHE A 186 -5.78 -12.63 -5.10
N VAL A 187 -6.69 -13.22 -4.32
CA VAL A 187 -8.12 -12.91 -4.32
C VAL A 187 -8.34 -11.43 -4.01
N LEU A 188 -7.66 -10.88 -3.01
CA LEU A 188 -7.72 -9.45 -2.69
C LEU A 188 -7.24 -8.58 -3.86
N GLY A 189 -6.16 -8.98 -4.53
CA GLY A 189 -5.69 -8.34 -5.77
C GLY A 189 -6.73 -8.40 -6.89
N LEU A 190 -7.41 -9.53 -7.06
CA LEU A 190 -8.52 -9.67 -8.03
C LEU A 190 -9.70 -8.78 -7.68
N VAL A 191 -10.02 -8.60 -6.40
CA VAL A 191 -11.06 -7.65 -5.95
C VAL A 191 -10.70 -6.23 -6.38
N LEU A 192 -9.45 -5.78 -6.17
CA LEU A 192 -9.01 -4.45 -6.64
C LEU A 192 -9.07 -4.32 -8.16
N VAL A 193 -8.69 -5.36 -8.91
CA VAL A 193 -8.84 -5.39 -10.38
C VAL A 193 -10.31 -5.36 -10.80
N GLY A 194 -11.19 -6.03 -10.07
CA GLY A 194 -12.64 -6.02 -10.30
C GLY A 194 -13.22 -4.62 -10.09
N LEU A 195 -12.90 -3.98 -8.95
CA LEU A 195 -13.29 -2.61 -8.65
C LEU A 195 -12.79 -1.63 -9.72
N ASP A 196 -11.53 -1.75 -10.15
CA ASP A 196 -10.97 -0.93 -11.23
C ASP A 196 -11.74 -1.06 -12.56
N ARG A 197 -12.29 -2.24 -12.86
CA ARG A 197 -13.07 -2.44 -14.08
C ARG A 197 -14.49 -1.89 -13.98
N LEU A 198 -15.07 -1.91 -12.78
CA LEU A 198 -16.42 -1.42 -12.51
C LEU A 198 -16.46 0.11 -12.44
N LEU A 199 -15.39 0.74 -11.96
CA LEU A 199 -15.31 2.19 -11.80
C LEU A 199 -15.07 2.92 -13.15
N PRO A 200 -15.41 4.22 -13.25
CA PRO A 200 -15.21 5.01 -14.47
C PRO A 200 -13.73 5.11 -14.85
N GLY A 201 -13.43 5.17 -16.15
CA GLY A 201 -12.04 5.26 -16.65
C GLY A 201 -11.26 6.53 -16.25
N ARG A 202 -11.95 7.48 -15.60
CA ARG A 202 -11.41 8.72 -15.03
C ARG A 202 -11.49 8.65 -13.51
N ALA A 203 -10.58 9.34 -12.82
CA ALA A 203 -10.70 9.52 -11.37
C ALA A 203 -12.00 10.26 -11.01
N LEU A 204 -12.68 9.84 -9.96
CA LEU A 204 -13.91 10.48 -9.47
C LEU A 204 -13.61 11.88 -8.88
N VAL A 205 -12.44 12.03 -8.27
CA VAL A 205 -11.89 13.27 -7.73
C VAL A 205 -10.55 13.52 -8.41
N GLY A 206 -10.48 14.53 -9.29
CA GLY A 206 -9.27 14.77 -10.08
C GLY A 206 -9.52 15.69 -11.28
N ARG A 207 -8.49 15.95 -12.09
CA ARG A 207 -8.69 16.74 -13.32
C ARG A 207 -9.59 15.95 -14.28
N PRO A 208 -10.61 16.58 -14.90
CA PRO A 208 -11.22 16.04 -16.10
C PRO A 208 -10.14 15.89 -17.17
N GLU A 209 -10.15 14.77 -17.90
CA GLU A 209 -9.40 14.67 -19.16
C GLU A 209 -9.91 15.81 -20.06
N PRO A 210 -9.02 16.54 -20.77
CA PRO A 210 -9.48 17.55 -21.71
C PRO A 210 -10.40 16.85 -22.71
N GLU A 211 -11.62 17.38 -22.84
CA GLU A 211 -12.60 16.94 -23.83
C GLU A 211 -11.89 16.97 -25.19
N THR A 212 -11.72 15.81 -25.82
CA THR A 212 -11.30 15.78 -27.21
C THR A 212 -12.43 16.40 -27.99
N THR A 213 -12.33 17.70 -28.32
CA THR A 213 -13.27 18.36 -29.21
C THR A 213 -13.39 17.48 -30.45
N PRO A 214 -14.59 17.00 -30.82
CA PRO A 214 -14.76 16.28 -32.07
C PRO A 214 -14.19 17.15 -33.18
N SER A 215 -13.29 16.59 -34.00
CA SER A 215 -12.76 17.28 -35.16
C SER A 215 -13.96 17.73 -35.99
N GLU A 216 -14.13 19.05 -36.12
CA GLU A 216 -15.16 19.60 -37.00
C GLU A 216 -14.96 18.97 -38.38
N PRO A 217 -15.99 18.35 -38.99
CA PRO A 217 -15.83 17.77 -40.32
C PRO A 217 -15.39 18.89 -41.25
N LEU A 218 -14.25 18.68 -41.91
CA LEU A 218 -13.68 19.60 -42.86
C LEU A 218 -14.75 19.93 -43.91
N VAL A 219 -15.39 21.09 -43.79
CA VAL A 219 -16.32 21.58 -44.80
C VAL A 219 -15.49 21.79 -46.05
N ALA A 220 -15.68 20.91 -47.04
CA ALA A 220 -15.12 21.10 -48.36
C ALA A 220 -15.67 22.42 -48.90
N ALA A 221 -14.79 23.39 -49.11
CA ALA A 221 -15.13 24.65 -49.77
C ALA A 221 -15.53 24.38 -51.23
N PRO A 222 -16.45 25.18 -51.79
CA PRO A 222 -17.17 24.91 -53.04
C PRO A 222 -16.30 24.91 -54.31
#